data_AF-A0A2I0HZL5-F1
#
_entry.id   AF-A0A2I0HZL5-F1
#
_cell.length_a   1.000
_cell.length_b   1.000
_cell.length_c   1.000
_cell.angle_alpha   90.00
_cell.angle_beta   90.00
_cell.angle_gamma   90.00
#
_symmetry.space_group_name_H-M   'P 1'
#
loop_
_entity.id
_entity.type
_entity.pdbx_description
1 polymer ?
#
loop_
_entity_poly.entity_id
_entity_poly.type
_entity_poly.pdbx_seq_one_letter_code
_entity_poly.pdbx_strand_id
1 'polypeptide(L)'
;MGWRADGGLWLLVRGGGLYLSKGSGITEDFEEVPVQSRGFGILDIGYRSMEEAWAAGGSGILLRTTNGGKTWTRDKAADNIAANLYSVKFINDKKGFVLGNDGVLLRYLG
;
A
#
# COMPACT_ATOMS: atom_id res chain seq x y z
N MET A 1 5.78 -6.57 5.96
CA MET A 1 6.58 -5.39 6.33
C MET A 1 7.45 -5.00 5.15
N GLY A 2 7.94 -3.77 5.12
CA GLY A 2 8.86 -3.30 4.10
C GLY A 2 9.30 -1.86 4.37
N TRP A 3 9.96 -1.24 3.39
CA TRP A 3 10.49 0.11 3.51
C TRP A 3 9.50 1.16 3.01
N ARG A 4 9.43 2.26 3.76
CA ARG A 4 8.85 3.54 3.34
C ARG A 4 9.89 4.30 2.50
N ALA A 5 9.44 5.23 1.67
CA ALA A 5 10.34 6.03 0.84
C ALA A 5 11.30 6.91 1.65
N ASP A 6 10.91 7.32 2.86
CA ASP A 6 11.73 8.13 3.78
C ASP A 6 12.78 7.31 4.56
N GLY A 7 12.91 6.01 4.25
CA GLY A 7 13.81 5.09 4.93
C GLY A 7 13.26 4.56 6.25
N GLY A 8 12.01 4.82 6.62
CA GLY A 8 11.32 4.12 7.70
C GLY A 8 10.75 2.77 7.27
N LEU A 9 10.09 2.08 8.20
CA LEU A 9 9.44 0.79 7.97
C LEU A 9 7.91 0.93 7.97
N TRP A 10 7.26 0.07 7.21
CA TRP A 10 5.84 -0.22 7.36
C TRP A 10 5.65 -1.68 7.77
N LEU A 11 4.64 -1.94 8.59
CA LEU A 11 4.26 -3.26 9.06
C LEU A 11 2.75 -3.44 8.83
N LEU A 12 2.39 -4.60 8.27
CA LEU A 12 1.00 -5.01 8.11
C LEU A 12 0.71 -6.13 9.11
N VAL A 13 -0.44 -6.05 9.76
CA VAL A 13 -0.90 -7.05 10.71
C VAL A 13 -2.23 -7.65 10.27
N ARG A 14 -2.58 -8.80 10.86
CA ARG A 14 -3.86 -9.46 10.60
C ARG A 14 -5.01 -8.50 10.91
N GLY A 15 -6.05 -8.53 10.08
CA GLY A 15 -7.22 -7.63 10.21
C GLY A 15 -7.08 -6.32 9.43
N GLY A 16 -5.97 -6.13 8.70
CA GLY A 16 -5.77 -4.95 7.85
C GLY A 16 -5.14 -3.77 8.60
N GLY A 17 -4.60 -3.98 9.80
CA GLY A 17 -3.85 -2.95 10.51
C GLY A 17 -2.56 -2.59 9.76
N LEU A 18 -2.29 -1.29 9.70
CA LEU A 18 -1.06 -0.72 9.15
C LEU A 18 -0.34 0.03 10.27
N TYR A 19 0.94 -0.25 10.43
CA TYR A 19 1.82 0.44 11.35
C TYR A 19 2.98 1.07 10.58
N LEU A 20 3.35 2.31 10.92
CA LEU A 20 4.54 2.96 10.39
C LEU A 20 5.54 3.17 11.53
N SER A 21 6.82 2.97 11.25
CA SER A 21 7.86 3.22 12.24
C SER A 21 7.99 4.72 12.51
N LYS A 22 8.30 5.07 13.76
CA LYS A 22 8.75 6.43 14.07
C LYS A 22 10.19 6.60 13.60
N GLY A 23 10.41 7.52 12.66
CA GLY A 23 11.72 7.79 12.07
C GLY A 23 12.13 6.80 10.97
N SER A 24 13.44 6.74 10.72
CA SER A 24 14.07 5.92 9.69
C SER A 24 15.00 4.85 10.27
N GLY A 25 15.32 3.84 9.45
CA GLY A 25 16.14 2.70 9.85
C GLY A 25 15.35 1.58 10.53
N ILE A 26 16.09 0.58 11.01
CA ILE A 26 15.52 -0.56 11.73
C ILE A 26 15.17 -0.10 13.15
N THR A 27 13.91 -0.29 13.56
CA THR A 27 13.38 0.12 14.86
C THR A 27 12.18 -0.75 15.25
N GLU A 28 11.85 -0.72 16.54
CA GLU A 28 10.66 -1.35 17.13
C GLU A 28 9.58 -0.32 17.53
N ASP A 29 9.84 0.98 17.35
CA ASP A 29 8.87 2.04 17.65
C ASP A 29 7.93 2.26 16.46
N PHE A 30 6.66 1.89 16.63
CA PHE A 30 5.63 1.96 15.60
C PHE A 30 4.39 2.72 16.08
N GLU A 31 3.73 3.40 15.14
CA GLU A 31 2.40 3.98 15.32
C GLU A 31 1.40 3.33 14.36
N GLU A 32 0.18 3.06 14.85
CA GLU A 32 -0.90 2.57 14.01
C GLU A 32 -1.44 3.70 13.14
N VAL A 33 -1.59 3.42 11.85
CA VAL A 33 -2.24 4.31 10.91
C VAL A 33 -3.63 3.75 10.57
N PRO A 34 -4.70 4.54 10.79
CA PRO A 34 -6.03 4.12 10.44
C PRO A 34 -6.16 3.99 8.92
N VAL A 35 -6.40 2.77 8.46
CA VAL A 35 -6.69 2.46 7.06
C VAL A 35 -8.11 1.93 6.95
N GLN A 36 -8.92 2.54 6.09
CA GLN A 36 -10.33 2.16 5.89
C GLN A 36 -10.44 0.92 4.98
N SER A 37 -9.77 -0.17 5.36
CA SER A 37 -9.81 -1.43 4.59
C SER A 37 -11.15 -2.17 4.70
N ARG A 38 -12.06 -1.71 5.58
CA ARG A 38 -13.38 -2.34 5.85
C ARG A 38 -13.27 -3.81 6.27
N GLY A 39 -12.20 -4.18 6.97
CA GLY A 39 -11.95 -5.54 7.47
C GLY A 39 -11.25 -6.46 6.47
N PHE A 40 -10.98 -5.99 5.24
CA PHE A 40 -10.13 -6.71 4.30
C PHE A 40 -8.66 -6.59 4.69
N GLY A 41 -7.91 -7.68 4.52
CA GLY A 41 -6.48 -7.68 4.74
C GLY A 41 -5.75 -6.84 3.69
N ILE A 42 -4.82 -5.99 4.14
CA ILE A 42 -3.81 -5.37 3.29
C ILE A 42 -2.65 -6.35 3.15
N LEU A 43 -2.14 -6.50 1.94
CA LEU A 43 -1.18 -7.52 1.55
C LEU A 43 0.20 -6.93 1.19
N ASP A 44 0.24 -5.75 0.58
CA ASP A 44 1.50 -5.08 0.23
C ASP A 44 1.34 -3.56 0.18
N ILE A 45 2.46 -2.84 0.36
CA ILE A 45 2.56 -1.40 0.17
C ILE A 45 3.75 -1.08 -0.74
N GLY A 46 3.51 -0.29 -1.77
CA GLY A 46 4.54 0.18 -2.69
C GLY A 46 4.55 1.70 -2.79
N TYR A 47 5.72 2.30 -2.50
CA TYR A 47 5.94 3.73 -2.63
C TYR A 47 6.38 4.08 -4.05
N ARG A 48 5.76 5.11 -4.62
CA ARG A 48 6.16 5.75 -5.89
C ARG A 48 7.12 6.92 -5.63
N SER A 49 6.90 7.63 -4.53
CA SER A 49 7.66 8.82 -4.09
C SER A 49 7.65 8.94 -2.57
N MET A 50 8.22 10.03 -2.03
CA MET A 50 8.19 10.34 -0.59
C MET A 50 6.77 10.56 -0.08
N GLU A 51 5.88 11.06 -0.94
CA GLU A 51 4.52 11.45 -0.59
C GLU A 51 3.49 10.40 -1.04
N GLU A 52 3.74 9.70 -2.15
CA GLU A 52 2.76 8.81 -2.76
C GLU A 52 3.10 7.33 -2.65
N ALA A 53 2.13 6.56 -2.18
CA ALA A 53 2.18 5.11 -2.12
C ALA A 53 0.79 4.50 -2.33
N TRP A 54 0.80 3.21 -2.67
CA TRP A 54 -0.41 2.40 -2.79
C TRP A 54 -0.32 1.20 -1.86
N ALA A 55 -1.45 0.88 -1.25
CA ALA A 55 -1.65 -0.33 -0.45
C ALA A 55 -2.66 -1.23 -1.17
N ALA A 56 -2.26 -2.46 -1.43
CA ALA A 56 -3.07 -3.46 -2.12
C ALA A 56 -3.55 -4.52 -1.12
N GLY A 57 -4.75 -5.05 -1.31
CA GLY A 57 -5.34 -6.03 -0.41
C GLY A 57 -6.33 -6.98 -1.07
N GLY A 58 -7.04 -7.73 -0.23
CA GLY A 58 -8.08 -8.66 -0.68
C GLY A 58 -9.28 -7.96 -1.33
N SER A 59 -10.03 -8.69 -2.17
CA SER A 59 -11.30 -8.22 -2.78
C SER A 59 -11.21 -6.85 -3.48
N GLY A 60 -10.15 -6.64 -4.24
CA GLY A 60 -9.96 -5.42 -5.04
C GLY A 60 -9.64 -4.18 -4.21
N ILE A 61 -9.23 -4.34 -2.94
CA ILE A 61 -8.83 -3.20 -2.12
C ILE A 61 -7.54 -2.60 -2.66
N LEU A 62 -7.66 -1.34 -3.09
CA LEU A 62 -6.56 -0.48 -3.44
C LEU A 62 -6.75 0.84 -2.70
N LEU A 63 -5.76 1.20 -1.90
CA LEU A 63 -5.72 2.48 -1.18
C LEU A 63 -4.53 3.29 -1.70
N ARG A 64 -4.68 4.62 -1.72
CA ARG A 64 -3.63 5.57 -2.07
C ARG A 64 -3.42 6.57 -0.94
N THR A 65 -2.17 6.88 -0.68
CA THR A 65 -1.75 8.02 0.14
C THR A 65 -1.07 9.06 -0.75
N THR A 66 -1.17 10.32 -0.36
CA THR A 66 -0.47 11.47 -0.98
C THR A 66 0.29 12.30 0.06
N ASN A 67 0.49 11.75 1.26
CA ASN A 67 1.18 12.41 2.37
C ASN A 67 2.11 11.45 3.14
N GLY A 68 2.75 10.52 2.43
CA GLY A 68 3.78 9.62 2.96
C GLY A 68 3.23 8.45 3.78
N GLY A 69 1.93 8.18 3.68
CA GLY A 69 1.25 7.10 4.40
C GLY A 69 0.55 7.54 5.68
N LYS A 70 0.49 8.84 5.98
CA LYS A 70 -0.22 9.36 7.17
C LYS A 70 -1.73 9.19 7.06
N THR A 71 -2.29 9.38 5.87
CA THR A 71 -3.70 9.08 5.58
C THR A 71 -3.83 8.32 4.26
N TRP A 72 -4.87 7.50 4.18
CA TRP A 72 -5.14 6.62 3.05
C TRP A 72 -6.58 6.78 2.58
N THR A 73 -6.76 6.82 1.28
CA THR A 73 -8.08 6.92 0.63
C THR A 73 -8.24 5.81 -0.39
N ARG A 74 -9.47 5.36 -0.64
CA ARG A 74 -9.73 4.32 -1.64
C ARG A 74 -9.44 4.84 -3.04
N ASP A 75 -8.63 4.10 -3.78
CA ASP A 75 -8.39 4.34 -5.19
C ASP A 75 -9.41 3.56 -6.02
N LYS A 76 -10.24 4.28 -6.77
CA LYS A 76 -11.34 3.69 -7.53
C LYS A 76 -10.87 2.86 -8.75
N ALA A 77 -9.58 2.92 -9.09
CA ALA A 77 -9.03 2.15 -10.20
C ALA A 77 -9.23 0.62 -10.05
N ALA A 78 -9.43 0.12 -8.83
CA ALA A 78 -9.64 -1.30 -8.55
C ALA A 78 -11.11 -1.66 -8.21
N ASP A 79 -12.05 -0.72 -8.26
CA ASP A 79 -13.42 -0.93 -7.76
C ASP A 79 -14.18 -2.08 -8.45
N ASN A 80 -13.85 -2.36 -9.72
CA ASN A 80 -14.48 -3.40 -10.54
C ASN A 80 -13.62 -4.68 -10.64
N ILE A 81 -12.58 -4.80 -9.82
CA ILE A 81 -11.66 -5.93 -9.85
C ILE A 81 -12.05 -6.94 -8.78
N ALA A 82 -12.65 -8.05 -9.20
CA ALA A 82 -13.01 -9.17 -8.33
C ALA A 82 -11.81 -10.10 -8.07
N ALA A 83 -10.68 -9.53 -7.63
CA ALA A 83 -9.45 -10.27 -7.37
C ALA A 83 -8.72 -9.74 -6.12
N ASN A 84 -7.91 -10.57 -5.50
CA ASN A 84 -6.95 -10.13 -4.51
C ASN A 84 -5.78 -9.44 -5.20
N LEU A 85 -5.33 -8.32 -4.65
CA LEU A 85 -4.17 -7.58 -5.11
C LEU A 85 -3.02 -7.86 -4.14
N TYR A 86 -2.03 -8.63 -4.59
CA TYR A 86 -0.98 -9.19 -3.75
C TYR A 86 0.26 -8.33 -3.65
N SER A 87 0.59 -7.55 -4.67
CA SER A 87 1.82 -6.77 -4.66
C SER A 87 1.69 -5.44 -5.38
N VAL A 88 2.35 -4.42 -4.83
CA VAL A 88 2.53 -3.11 -5.44
C VAL A 88 4.02 -2.91 -5.69
N LYS A 89 4.41 -2.59 -6.92
CA LYS A 89 5.80 -2.40 -7.31
C LYS A 89 5.96 -1.18 -8.20
N PHE A 90 6.75 -0.23 -7.76
CA PHE A 90 7.23 0.88 -8.59
C PHE A 90 8.68 0.62 -9.00
N ILE A 91 8.94 0.72 -10.31
CA ILE A 91 10.29 0.65 -10.88
C ILE A 91 10.92 2.04 -10.85
N ASN A 92 10.10 3.06 -11.08
CA ASN A 92 10.42 4.48 -10.93
C ASN A 92 9.13 5.29 -10.72
N ASP A 93 9.26 6.60 -10.67
CA ASP A 93 8.18 7.55 -10.46
C ASP A 93 7.06 7.50 -11.52
N LYS A 94 7.34 6.98 -12.72
CA LYS A 94 6.42 6.92 -13.86
C LYS A 94 5.94 5.51 -14.20
N LYS A 95 6.57 4.47 -13.65
CA LYS A 95 6.32 3.08 -14.00
C LYS A 95 6.10 2.25 -12.75
N GLY A 96 4.84 1.90 -12.51
CA GLY A 96 4.44 1.02 -11.43
C GLY A 96 3.31 0.07 -11.82
N PHE A 97 3.21 -1.02 -11.07
CA PHE A 97 2.28 -2.12 -11.30
C PHE A 97 1.67 -2.62 -9.99
N VAL A 98 0.43 -3.10 -10.09
CA VAL A 98 -0.21 -3.90 -9.04
C VAL A 98 -0.52 -5.28 -9.60
N LEU A 99 -0.10 -6.32 -8.89
CA LEU A 99 -0.22 -7.73 -9.28
C LEU A 99 -1.34 -8.39 -8.48
N GLY A 100 -2.30 -9.02 -9.16
CA GLY A 100 -3.38 -9.80 -8.54
C GLY A 100 -3.42 -11.26 -9.02
N ASN A 101 -4.38 -12.05 -8.52
CA ASN A 101 -4.66 -13.39 -9.06
C ASN A 101 -5.31 -13.33 -10.45
N ASP A 102 -5.40 -14.50 -11.10
CA ASP A 102 -6.12 -14.73 -12.35
C ASP A 102 -5.73 -13.79 -13.50
N GLY A 103 -4.44 -13.42 -13.55
CA GLY A 103 -3.88 -12.56 -14.59
C GLY A 103 -4.19 -11.06 -14.43
N VAL A 104 -4.78 -10.65 -13.30
CA VAL A 104 -5.04 -9.24 -13.01
C VAL A 104 -3.73 -8.49 -12.85
N LEU A 105 -3.54 -7.48 -13.70
CA LEU A 105 -2.42 -6.55 -13.68
C LEU A 105 -2.93 -5.13 -13.86
N LEU A 106 -2.64 -4.25 -12.90
CA LEU A 106 -2.88 -2.81 -13.06
C LEU A 106 -1.55 -2.13 -13.38
N ARG A 107 -1.60 -1.11 -14.23
CA ARG A 107 -0.46 -0.28 -14.60
C ARG A 107 -0.74 1.18 -14.24
N TYR A 108 0.22 1.83 -13.61
CA TYR A 108 0.16 3.25 -13.28
C TYR A 108 0.21 4.12 -14.56
N LEU A 109 -0.60 5.19 -14.60
CA LEU A 109 -0.78 6.06 -15.78
C LEU A 109 -0.50 7.56 -15.53
N GLY A 110 -0.26 7.98 -14.29
CA GLY A 110 -0.21 9.41 -13.91
C GLY A 110 -1.42 9.78 -13.06
#